data_AF-A0A7V7E516-F1
#
_entry.id   AF-A0A7V7E516-F1
#
_cell.length_a   1.000
_cell.length_b   1.000
_cell.length_c   1.000
_cell.angle_alpha   90.00
_cell.angle_beta   90.00
_cell.angle_gamma   90.00
#
_symmetry.space_group_name_H-M   'P 1'
#
loop_
_entity.id
_entity.type
_entity.pdbx_description
1 polymer ?
#
loop_
_entity_poly.entity_id
_entity_poly.type
_entity_poly.pdbx_seq_one_letter_code
_entity_poly.pdbx_strand_id
1 'polypeptide(L)'
;MVEQGLRAGVIDVLRVEIAALRGKGRKAAYDAAMNDPAILHDCFALLRARPELFASVVVDEAGQPAAADDIVLRCGATLGQCKSMVVRAAGRRHFHRKLGGFRKIAIPSRKPRSLLSVLSLGLLGHQPPPATRRVPARGEILYRAFREYLRFDWQARLLTHYSEFSPEEAKRLGPTILEMREPWELRALTGKDGQQMRAEGGRPIFLDSALRLMQANNDSIDAEILWTVSQQMELSRLIPNADQGRMRKVVSLVAATSKFAISQLLPLLGADMRLFVTFLFVAFARLGEGEFRKCFMEGGENQWMAKVLIDRLADGGPLPSPSVEEMEAAFGAVFDRAAGLPAGDRRTVLQPATSG
;
A
#
# COMPACT_ATOMS: atom_id res chain seq x y z
N MET A 1 -17.64 20.21 19.32
CA MET A 1 -17.08 19.68 20.59
C MET A 1 -16.62 18.23 20.44
N VAL A 2 -17.43 17.34 19.86
CA VAL A 2 -17.09 15.91 19.62
C VAL A 2 -15.84 15.72 18.77
N GLU A 3 -15.68 16.46 17.66
CA GLU A 3 -14.51 16.35 16.77
C GLU A 3 -13.19 16.74 17.45
N GLN A 4 -13.21 17.77 18.30
CA GLN A 4 -12.02 18.17 19.06
C GLN A 4 -11.69 17.18 20.19
N GLY A 5 -12.70 16.61 20.85
CA GLY A 5 -12.54 15.59 21.88
C GLY A 5 -11.98 14.28 21.32
N LEU A 6 -12.54 13.79 20.22
CA LEU A 6 -12.05 12.61 19.50
C LEU A 6 -10.60 12.79 19.05
N ARG A 7 -10.30 13.95 18.44
CA ARG A 7 -8.94 14.28 18.01
C ARG A 7 -7.96 14.34 19.19
N ALA A 8 -8.37 14.88 20.34
CA ALA A 8 -7.51 14.98 21.51
C ALA A 8 -7.19 13.59 22.11
N GLY A 9 -8.19 12.75 22.32
CA GLY A 9 -7.97 11.43 22.94
C GLY A 9 -7.22 10.46 22.04
N VAL A 10 -7.48 10.43 20.73
CA VAL A 10 -6.69 9.63 19.77
C VAL A 10 -5.22 10.07 19.80
N ILE A 11 -4.95 11.37 19.78
CA ILE A 11 -3.57 11.89 19.79
C ILE A 11 -2.83 11.56 21.09
N ASP A 12 -3.53 11.51 22.22
CA ASP A 12 -2.89 11.13 23.49
C ASP A 12 -2.40 9.68 23.48
N VAL A 13 -3.20 8.75 22.95
CA VAL A 13 -2.76 7.35 22.74
C VAL A 13 -1.55 7.30 21.80
N LEU A 14 -1.63 7.97 20.65
CA LEU A 14 -0.56 7.96 19.65
C LEU A 14 0.77 8.53 20.18
N ARG A 15 0.74 9.52 21.07
CA ARG A 15 1.95 10.13 21.67
C ARG A 15 2.69 9.18 22.62
N VAL A 16 1.99 8.24 23.25
CA VAL A 16 2.59 7.25 24.14
C VAL A 16 3.30 6.17 23.31
N GLU A 17 2.58 5.66 22.32
CA GLU A 17 2.98 4.47 21.57
C GLU A 17 3.94 4.75 20.42
N ILE A 18 3.81 5.88 19.72
CA ILE A 18 4.61 6.18 18.53
C ILE A 18 5.84 7.01 18.91
N ALA A 19 7.02 6.42 18.71
CA ALA A 19 8.30 7.04 19.04
C ALA A 19 8.45 8.45 18.42
N ALA A 20 8.06 8.62 17.16
CA ALA A 20 8.15 9.90 16.45
C ALA A 20 7.25 11.00 17.04
N LEU A 21 6.24 10.65 17.84
CA LEU A 21 5.29 11.59 18.46
C LEU A 21 5.54 11.82 19.96
N ARG A 22 6.39 10.99 20.59
CA ARG A 22 6.69 11.04 22.01
C ARG A 22 7.27 12.39 22.42
N GLY A 23 6.84 12.90 23.57
CA GLY A 23 7.29 14.19 24.12
C GLY A 23 6.73 15.44 23.43
N LYS A 24 6.09 15.32 22.25
CA LYS A 24 5.43 16.46 21.59
C LYS A 24 4.15 16.83 22.34
N GLY A 25 3.78 18.11 22.37
CA GLY A 25 2.45 18.54 22.82
C GLY A 25 1.35 18.11 21.84
N ARG A 26 0.08 18.01 22.29
CA ARG A 26 -1.05 17.50 21.47
C ARG A 26 -1.13 18.11 20.06
N LYS A 27 -1.06 19.44 19.95
CA LYS A 27 -1.12 20.15 18.67
C LYS A 27 0.06 19.77 17.76
N ALA A 28 1.28 19.79 18.29
CA ALA A 28 2.49 19.46 17.55
C ALA A 28 2.53 17.98 17.12
N ALA A 29 2.05 17.07 17.96
CA ALA A 29 1.92 15.65 17.63
C ALA A 29 0.91 15.43 16.49
N TYR A 30 -0.25 16.07 16.56
CA TYR A 30 -1.23 16.02 15.47
C TYR A 30 -0.66 16.58 14.16
N ASP A 31 0.00 17.74 14.22
CA ASP A 31 0.56 18.34 13.02
C ASP A 31 1.71 17.49 12.45
N ALA A 32 2.51 16.83 13.30
CA ALA A 32 3.51 15.86 12.85
C ALA A 32 2.85 14.68 12.11
N ALA A 33 1.88 14.02 12.74
CA ALA A 33 1.17 12.88 12.14
C ALA A 33 0.49 13.26 10.81
N MET A 34 -0.21 14.40 10.75
CA MET A 34 -0.94 14.81 9.53
C MET A 34 -0.05 15.35 8.41
N ASN A 35 1.19 15.73 8.70
CA ASN A 35 2.11 16.28 7.72
C ASN A 35 3.20 15.28 7.29
N ASP A 36 3.33 14.15 7.97
CA ASP A 36 4.29 13.10 7.63
C ASP A 36 3.54 11.81 7.25
N PRO A 37 3.53 11.44 5.96
CA PRO A 37 2.90 10.21 5.48
C PRO A 37 3.35 8.93 6.18
N ALA A 38 4.61 8.84 6.59
CA ALA A 38 5.15 7.65 7.26
C ALA A 38 4.60 7.57 8.69
N ILE A 39 4.68 8.67 9.45
CA ILE A 39 4.11 8.72 10.81
C ILE A 39 2.60 8.43 10.77
N LEU A 40 1.88 8.97 9.77
CA LEU A 40 0.45 8.69 9.62
C LEU A 40 0.16 7.20 9.37
N HIS A 41 0.98 6.55 8.56
CA HIS A 41 0.87 5.13 8.31
C HIS A 41 1.06 4.33 9.60
N ASP A 42 2.08 4.66 10.40
CA ASP A 42 2.33 4.03 11.71
C ASP A 42 1.14 4.23 12.66
N CYS A 43 0.50 5.40 12.64
CA CYS A 43 -0.73 5.64 13.41
C CYS A 43 -1.85 4.68 13.03
N PHE A 44 -2.07 4.45 11.74
CA PHE A 44 -3.09 3.51 11.29
C PHE A 44 -2.71 2.06 11.54
N ALA A 45 -1.43 1.70 11.36
CA ALA A 45 -0.93 0.36 11.67
C ALA A 45 -1.16 0.02 13.15
N LEU A 46 -0.88 0.97 14.05
CA LEU A 46 -1.14 0.82 15.48
C LEU A 46 -2.64 0.63 15.79
N LEU A 47 -3.51 1.43 15.17
CA LEU A 47 -4.96 1.31 15.35
C LEU A 47 -5.50 -0.06 14.92
N ARG A 48 -4.98 -0.62 13.82
CA ARG A 48 -5.37 -1.96 13.36
C ARG A 48 -4.82 -3.06 14.26
N ALA A 49 -3.58 -2.95 14.70
CA ALA A 49 -2.91 -3.97 15.50
C ALA A 49 -3.41 -4.02 16.94
N ARG A 50 -3.79 -2.85 17.51
CA ARG A 50 -4.17 -2.68 18.91
C ARG A 50 -5.38 -1.76 19.07
N PRO A 51 -6.56 -2.12 18.53
CA PRO A 51 -7.77 -1.29 18.62
C PRO A 51 -8.20 -1.01 20.06
N GLU A 52 -7.89 -1.90 21.01
CA GLU A 52 -8.19 -1.77 22.43
C GLU A 52 -7.54 -0.55 23.09
N LEU A 53 -6.39 -0.09 22.58
CA LEU A 53 -5.75 1.14 23.07
C LEU A 53 -6.61 2.38 22.81
N PHE A 54 -7.49 2.31 21.82
CA PHE A 54 -8.38 3.38 21.40
C PHE A 54 -9.81 3.20 21.95
N ALA A 55 -10.04 2.25 22.85
CA ALA A 55 -11.36 1.93 23.43
C ALA A 55 -12.05 3.13 24.14
N SER A 56 -11.30 4.17 24.50
CA SER A 56 -11.87 5.38 25.09
C SER A 56 -12.44 6.38 24.06
N VAL A 57 -12.12 6.19 22.77
CA VAL A 57 -12.39 7.19 21.71
C VAL A 57 -12.94 6.61 20.42
N VAL A 58 -12.49 5.44 19.99
CA VAL A 58 -12.88 4.79 18.73
C VAL A 58 -13.69 3.55 19.08
N VAL A 59 -14.97 3.77 19.33
CA VAL A 59 -15.91 2.73 19.76
C VAL A 59 -17.17 2.71 18.91
N ASP A 60 -17.77 1.54 18.81
CA ASP A 60 -19.08 1.32 18.22
C ASP A 60 -20.22 1.85 19.11
N GLU A 61 -21.46 1.60 18.69
CA GLU A 61 -22.66 1.95 19.43
C GLU A 61 -22.74 1.25 20.81
N ALA A 62 -22.28 -0.01 20.89
CA ALA A 62 -22.23 -0.80 22.11
C ALA A 62 -21.06 -0.41 23.06
N GLY A 63 -20.19 0.51 22.63
CA GLY A 63 -19.01 0.93 23.40
C GLY A 63 -17.83 -0.03 23.30
N GLN A 64 -17.85 -0.98 22.36
CA GLN A 64 -16.71 -1.86 22.09
C GLN A 64 -15.71 -1.19 21.14
N PRO A 65 -14.40 -1.49 21.24
CA PRO A 65 -13.40 -0.95 20.34
C PRO A 65 -13.68 -1.35 18.89
N ALA A 66 -13.72 -0.37 17.98
CA ALA A 66 -13.96 -0.66 16.57
C ALA A 66 -12.66 -1.14 15.89
N ALA A 67 -12.65 -2.39 15.45
CA ALA A 67 -11.49 -3.03 14.81
C ALA A 67 -11.58 -3.13 13.27
N ALA A 68 -12.78 -3.05 12.70
CA ALA A 68 -13.02 -3.21 11.26
C ALA A 68 -13.63 -1.95 10.62
N ASP A 69 -13.38 -1.75 9.32
CA ASP A 69 -13.71 -0.52 8.59
C ASP A 69 -15.21 -0.31 8.37
N ASP A 70 -16.00 -1.38 8.41
CA ASP A 70 -17.46 -1.40 8.25
C ASP A 70 -18.21 -1.14 9.57
N ILE A 71 -17.53 -1.23 10.71
CA ILE A 71 -18.12 -0.95 12.03
C ILE A 71 -18.55 0.52 12.10
N VAL A 72 -19.83 0.73 12.41
CA VAL A 72 -20.43 2.04 12.67
C VAL A 72 -20.02 2.51 14.06
N LEU A 73 -19.35 3.65 14.13
CA LEU A 73 -18.94 4.28 15.39
C LEU A 73 -20.13 4.95 16.06
N ARG A 74 -20.00 5.25 17.36
CA ARG A 74 -21.02 5.99 18.13
C ARG A 74 -21.44 7.33 17.50
N CYS A 75 -20.60 7.93 16.66
CA CYS A 75 -20.92 9.16 15.94
C CYS A 75 -21.76 8.95 14.67
N GLY A 76 -22.13 7.70 14.32
CA GLY A 76 -22.92 7.34 13.15
C GLY A 76 -22.13 7.15 11.84
N ALA A 77 -20.82 7.45 11.84
CA ALA A 77 -19.93 7.18 10.71
C ALA A 77 -19.22 5.84 10.87
N THR A 78 -18.87 5.16 9.78
CA THR A 78 -18.05 3.95 9.87
C THR A 78 -16.58 4.28 10.15
N LEU A 79 -15.84 3.35 10.74
CA LEU A 79 -14.40 3.53 10.96
C LEU A 79 -13.66 3.82 9.64
N GLY A 80 -14.01 3.12 8.56
CA GLY A 80 -13.46 3.34 7.22
C GLY A 80 -13.76 4.74 6.68
N GLN A 81 -14.96 5.29 6.94
CA GLN A 81 -15.27 6.68 6.58
C GLN A 81 -14.36 7.66 7.33
N CYS A 82 -14.17 7.47 8.64
CA CYS A 82 -13.27 8.30 9.43
C CYS A 82 -11.82 8.22 8.93
N LYS A 83 -11.31 7.02 8.68
CA LYS A 83 -9.97 6.79 8.09
C LYS A 83 -9.83 7.51 6.75
N SER A 84 -10.82 7.38 5.86
CA SER A 84 -10.82 8.04 4.55
C SER A 84 -10.73 9.57 4.65
N MET A 85 -11.43 10.17 5.63
CA MET A 85 -11.39 11.60 5.87
C MET A 85 -9.99 12.05 6.31
N VAL A 86 -9.36 11.30 7.21
CA VAL A 86 -8.00 11.57 7.70
C VAL A 86 -7.01 11.46 6.54
N VAL A 87 -7.05 10.39 5.75
CA VAL A 87 -6.16 10.20 4.59
C VAL A 87 -6.34 11.31 3.56
N ARG A 88 -7.58 11.71 3.25
CA ARG A 88 -7.87 12.85 2.35
C ARG A 88 -7.31 14.16 2.89
N ALA A 89 -7.49 14.43 4.18
CA ALA A 89 -6.98 15.64 4.81
C ALA A 89 -5.43 15.67 4.80
N ALA A 90 -4.79 14.54 5.10
CA ALA A 90 -3.34 14.40 5.05
C ALA A 90 -2.80 14.51 3.62
N GLY A 91 -3.43 13.83 2.65
CA GLY A 91 -3.08 13.89 1.23
C GLY A 91 -3.19 15.31 0.69
N ARG A 92 -4.27 16.04 1.03
CA ARG A 92 -4.40 17.45 0.66
C ARG A 92 -3.26 18.30 1.21
N ARG A 93 -2.94 18.17 2.51
CA ARG A 93 -1.82 18.88 3.15
C ARG A 93 -0.50 18.56 2.46
N HIS A 94 -0.25 17.27 2.20
CA HIS A 94 0.97 16.81 1.55
C HIS A 94 1.13 17.41 0.14
N PHE A 95 0.10 17.31 -0.71
CA PHE A 95 0.14 17.87 -2.05
C PHE A 95 0.24 19.40 -2.05
N HIS A 96 -0.45 20.09 -1.13
CA HIS A 96 -0.33 21.54 -1.01
C HIS A 96 1.07 21.98 -0.59
N ARG A 97 1.70 21.26 0.35
CA ARG A 97 3.06 21.56 0.79
C ARG A 97 4.09 21.31 -0.32
N LYS A 98 3.95 20.21 -1.06
CA LYS A 98 4.93 19.80 -2.08
C LYS A 98 4.74 20.51 -3.43
N LEU A 99 3.51 20.83 -3.83
CA LEU A 99 3.18 21.33 -5.17
C LEU A 99 2.41 22.67 -5.16
N GLY A 100 2.18 23.25 -3.98
CA GLY A 100 1.36 24.45 -3.78
C GLY A 100 -0.15 24.17 -3.71
N GLY A 101 -0.88 24.94 -2.92
CA GLY A 101 -2.34 24.82 -2.79
C GLY A 101 -3.11 25.75 -3.71
N PHE A 102 -3.00 27.07 -3.50
CA PHE A 102 -3.68 28.09 -4.30
C PHE A 102 -2.71 29.22 -4.65
N ARG A 103 -2.88 29.80 -5.84
CA ARG A 103 -2.15 30.99 -6.29
C ARG A 103 -3.13 32.17 -6.41
N LYS A 104 -2.69 33.37 -6.05
CA LYS A 104 -3.46 34.60 -6.28
C LYS A 104 -3.06 35.16 -7.63
N ILE A 105 -4.02 35.39 -8.51
CA ILE A 105 -3.82 36.02 -9.82
C ILE A 105 -4.54 37.37 -9.82
N ALA A 106 -3.87 38.42 -10.28
CA ALA A 106 -4.48 39.72 -10.44
C ALA A 106 -5.55 39.66 -11.54
N ILE A 107 -6.74 40.19 -11.23
CA ILE A 107 -7.80 40.34 -12.23
C ILE A 107 -7.48 41.63 -12.99
N PRO A 108 -7.27 41.59 -14.33
CA PRO A 108 -7.06 42.80 -15.09
C PRO A 108 -8.29 43.72 -14.93
N SER A 109 -8.11 44.88 -14.29
CA SER A 109 -9.19 45.85 -14.17
C SER A 109 -9.48 46.39 -15.57
N ARG A 110 -10.68 46.14 -16.11
CA ARG A 110 -11.17 46.89 -17.26
C ARG A 110 -11.26 48.35 -16.84
N LYS A 111 -10.30 49.18 -17.25
CA LYS A 111 -10.38 50.64 -17.07
C LYS A 111 -11.66 51.11 -17.78
N PRO A 112 -12.65 51.69 -17.09
CA PRO A 112 -13.74 52.34 -17.79
C PRO A 112 -13.17 53.51 -18.58
N ARG A 113 -13.33 53.51 -19.91
CA ARG A 113 -13.08 54.68 -20.75
C ARG A 113 -14.17 55.72 -20.44
N SER A 114 -14.00 56.47 -19.34
CA SER A 114 -14.82 57.64 -19.04
C SER A 114 -13.96 58.90 -19.08
N LEU A 115 -14.16 59.69 -20.14
CA LEU A 115 -13.52 60.99 -20.38
C LEU A 115 -13.87 62.05 -19.29
N LEU A 116 -14.83 61.78 -18.41
CA LEU A 116 -15.29 62.71 -17.36
C LEU A 116 -14.52 62.59 -16.03
N SER A 117 -13.62 61.61 -15.87
CA SER A 117 -12.90 61.38 -14.60
C SER A 117 -11.65 62.23 -14.39
N VAL A 118 -11.24 63.03 -15.38
CA VAL A 118 -9.99 63.83 -15.35
C VAL A 118 -10.12 65.12 -14.52
N LEU A 119 -11.32 65.53 -14.12
CA LEU A 119 -11.55 66.78 -13.39
C LEU A 119 -11.59 66.67 -11.85
N SER A 120 -11.29 65.51 -11.28
CA SER A 120 -11.22 65.33 -9.81
C SER A 120 -9.78 65.13 -9.32
N LEU A 121 -8.91 66.10 -9.60
CA LEU A 121 -7.64 66.26 -8.90
C LEU A 121 -7.91 66.99 -7.56
N GLY A 122 -7.81 66.32 -6.41
CA GLY A 122 -7.79 67.05 -5.15
C GLY A 122 -7.94 66.30 -3.82
N LEU A 123 -8.25 65.01 -3.78
CA LEU A 123 -8.33 64.27 -2.51
C LEU A 123 -7.55 62.95 -2.64
N LEU A 124 -6.68 62.71 -1.64
CA LEU A 124 -5.82 61.55 -1.43
C LEU A 124 -6.54 60.22 -1.75
N GLY A 125 -6.55 59.86 -3.03
CA GLY A 125 -7.18 58.65 -3.52
C GLY A 125 -6.28 57.46 -3.21
N HIS A 126 -6.57 56.77 -2.11
CA HIS A 126 -6.16 55.39 -1.94
C HIS A 126 -6.66 54.62 -3.17
N GLN A 127 -5.77 54.30 -4.12
CA GLN A 127 -6.12 53.37 -5.18
C GLN A 127 -6.57 52.07 -4.51
N PRO A 128 -7.81 51.59 -4.75
CA PRO A 128 -8.24 50.34 -4.16
C PRO A 128 -7.28 49.23 -4.61
N PRO A 129 -6.86 48.34 -3.70
CA PRO A 129 -5.91 47.28 -4.03
C PRO A 129 -6.45 46.45 -5.21
N PRO A 130 -5.59 46.05 -6.15
CA PRO A 130 -6.01 45.31 -7.33
C PRO A 130 -6.78 44.05 -6.92
N ALA A 131 -7.95 43.84 -7.50
CA ALA A 131 -8.76 42.66 -7.21
C ALA A 131 -7.97 41.40 -7.58
N THR A 132 -7.85 40.45 -6.64
CA THR A 132 -7.17 39.18 -6.87
C THR A 132 -8.15 38.02 -6.82
N ARG A 133 -7.99 37.05 -7.74
CA ARG A 133 -8.71 35.78 -7.72
C ARG A 133 -7.79 34.67 -7.24
N ARG A 134 -8.31 33.77 -6.40
CA ARG A 134 -7.61 32.53 -6.03
C ARG A 134 -7.85 31.47 -7.11
N VAL A 135 -6.76 30.93 -7.66
CA VAL A 135 -6.79 29.85 -8.65
C VAL A 135 -6.10 28.62 -8.04
N PRO A 136 -6.65 27.40 -8.21
CA PRO A 136 -5.99 26.18 -7.76
C PRO A 136 -4.58 26.06 -8.33
N ALA A 137 -3.60 25.78 -7.47
CA ALA A 137 -2.25 25.41 -7.90
C ALA A 137 -2.20 23.91 -8.24
N ARG A 138 -1.05 23.44 -8.75
CA ARG A 138 -0.85 22.04 -9.14
C ARG A 138 -1.23 21.06 -8.03
N GLY A 139 -0.88 21.34 -6.76
CA GLY A 139 -1.21 20.44 -5.64
C GLY A 139 -2.70 20.32 -5.35
N GLU A 140 -3.49 21.40 -5.45
CA GLU A 140 -4.95 21.33 -5.30
C GLU A 140 -5.61 20.62 -6.51
N ILE A 141 -5.08 20.80 -7.71
CA ILE A 141 -5.57 20.10 -8.91
C ILE A 141 -5.29 18.60 -8.81
N LEU A 142 -4.07 18.22 -8.41
CA LEU A 142 -3.69 16.82 -8.19
C LEU A 142 -4.49 16.19 -7.06
N TYR A 143 -4.67 16.89 -5.93
CA TYR A 143 -5.53 16.44 -4.85
C TYR A 143 -6.94 16.10 -5.34
N ARG A 144 -7.55 16.98 -6.16
CA ARG A 144 -8.89 16.72 -6.70
C ARG A 144 -8.93 15.48 -7.59
N ALA A 145 -7.87 15.21 -8.35
CA ALA A 145 -7.77 13.99 -9.16
C ALA A 145 -7.71 12.72 -8.32
N PHE A 146 -7.05 12.75 -7.15
CA PHE A 146 -6.94 11.60 -6.24
C PHE A 146 -8.04 11.49 -5.19
N ARG A 147 -8.78 12.56 -4.90
CA ARG A 147 -9.67 12.67 -3.74
C ARG A 147 -10.64 11.50 -3.61
N GLU A 148 -11.23 11.06 -4.72
CA GLU A 148 -12.22 9.97 -4.75
C GLU A 148 -11.57 8.61 -4.46
N TYR A 149 -10.29 8.45 -4.80
CA TYR A 149 -9.52 7.22 -4.62
C TYR A 149 -8.77 7.18 -3.28
N LEU A 150 -8.60 8.29 -2.57
CA LEU A 150 -8.06 8.30 -1.20
C LEU A 150 -9.15 7.83 -0.21
N ARG A 151 -9.25 6.51 -0.04
CA ARG A 151 -10.32 5.84 0.73
C ARG A 151 -9.80 5.02 1.90
N PHE A 152 -8.57 4.55 1.83
CA PHE A 152 -8.06 3.54 2.75
C PHE A 152 -6.80 4.01 3.48
N ASP A 153 -6.60 3.51 4.69
CA ASP A 153 -5.50 3.87 5.57
C ASP A 153 -4.11 3.50 5.03
N TRP A 154 -3.98 2.36 4.35
CA TRP A 154 -2.73 1.92 3.72
C TRP A 154 -2.21 2.93 2.68
N GLN A 155 -3.07 3.78 2.11
CA GLN A 155 -2.66 4.82 1.16
C GLN A 155 -1.82 5.93 1.80
N ALA A 156 -1.81 6.04 3.13
CA ALA A 156 -1.01 7.02 3.85
C ALA A 156 0.46 6.97 3.40
N ARG A 157 1.08 5.77 3.36
CA ARG A 157 2.49 5.62 2.94
C ARG A 157 2.74 5.96 1.47
N LEU A 158 1.70 5.89 0.62
CA LEU A 158 1.81 6.13 -0.81
C LEU A 158 1.65 7.60 -1.20
N LEU A 159 1.21 8.48 -0.29
CA LEU A 159 1.01 9.90 -0.56
C LEU A 159 2.26 10.59 -1.13
N THR A 160 3.45 10.19 -0.67
CA THR A 160 4.72 10.71 -1.17
C THR A 160 4.91 10.39 -2.65
N HIS A 161 4.53 9.19 -3.09
CA HIS A 161 4.65 8.74 -4.48
C HIS A 161 3.52 9.26 -5.35
N TYR A 162 2.29 9.40 -4.83
CA TYR A 162 1.19 10.03 -5.57
C TYR A 162 1.51 11.47 -6.00
N SER A 163 2.35 12.17 -5.26
CA SER A 163 2.76 13.54 -5.61
C SER A 163 3.69 13.62 -6.83
N GLU A 164 4.24 12.51 -7.29
CA GLU A 164 5.09 12.43 -8.49
C GLU A 164 4.27 12.45 -9.78
N PHE A 165 2.98 12.08 -9.71
CA PHE A 165 2.07 12.07 -10.84
C PHE A 165 1.72 13.48 -11.35
N SER A 166 1.41 13.55 -12.63
CA SER A 166 0.61 14.65 -13.18
C SER A 166 -0.88 14.45 -12.90
N PRO A 167 -1.69 15.53 -12.82
CA PRO A 167 -3.13 15.40 -12.68
C PRO A 167 -3.80 14.59 -13.80
N GLU A 168 -3.27 14.65 -15.02
CA GLU A 168 -3.74 13.92 -16.19
C GLU A 168 -3.51 12.42 -16.03
N GLU A 169 -2.33 12.02 -15.55
CA GLU A 169 -2.03 10.62 -15.26
C GLU A 169 -2.90 10.07 -14.14
N ALA A 170 -3.08 10.83 -13.05
CA ALA A 170 -3.93 10.41 -11.93
C ALA A 170 -5.39 10.18 -12.39
N LYS A 171 -5.93 11.06 -13.24
CA LYS A 171 -7.25 10.88 -13.84
C LYS A 171 -7.33 9.66 -14.76
N ARG A 172 -6.28 9.43 -15.57
CA ARG A 172 -6.22 8.30 -16.49
C ARG A 172 -6.18 6.96 -15.76
N LEU A 173 -5.43 6.88 -14.65
CA LEU A 173 -5.39 5.68 -13.83
C LEU A 173 -6.74 5.41 -13.14
N GLY A 174 -7.41 6.46 -12.67
CA GLY A 174 -8.73 6.35 -12.09
C GLY A 174 -8.80 5.30 -10.96
N PRO A 175 -9.78 4.37 -10.98
CA PRO A 175 -9.94 3.35 -9.96
C PRO A 175 -8.75 2.39 -9.78
N THR A 176 -7.93 2.18 -10.83
CA THR A 176 -6.78 1.25 -10.78
C THR A 176 -5.74 1.67 -9.74
N ILE A 177 -5.72 2.95 -9.32
CA ILE A 177 -4.90 3.41 -8.19
C ILE A 177 -5.15 2.60 -6.91
N LEU A 178 -6.36 2.06 -6.73
CA LEU A 178 -6.73 1.27 -5.54
C LEU A 178 -6.09 -0.14 -5.53
N GLU A 179 -5.64 -0.62 -6.69
CA GLU A 179 -4.95 -1.90 -6.85
C GLU A 179 -3.48 -1.83 -6.45
N MET A 180 -2.91 -0.61 -6.44
CA MET A 180 -1.51 -0.34 -6.13
C MET A 180 -1.36 -0.16 -4.62
N ARG A 181 -0.78 -1.15 -3.95
CA ARG A 181 -0.56 -1.17 -2.50
C ARG A 181 0.84 -0.76 -2.10
N GLU A 182 1.80 -0.81 -3.03
CA GLU A 182 3.21 -0.61 -2.73
C GLU A 182 3.82 0.59 -3.50
N PRO A 183 4.84 1.25 -2.91
CA PRO A 183 5.58 2.31 -3.57
C PRO A 183 6.17 1.95 -4.94
N TRP A 184 6.69 0.73 -5.07
CA TRP A 184 7.37 0.28 -6.27
C TRP A 184 6.41 0.08 -7.45
N GLU A 185 5.13 -0.22 -7.19
CA GLU A 185 4.10 -0.29 -8.22
C GLU A 185 3.84 1.08 -8.83
N LEU A 186 3.81 2.11 -8.00
CA LEU A 186 3.65 3.49 -8.44
C LEU A 186 4.88 3.96 -9.23
N ARG A 187 6.09 3.65 -8.76
CA ARG A 187 7.33 3.98 -9.47
C ARG A 187 7.42 3.31 -10.83
N ALA A 188 7.04 2.04 -10.92
CA ALA A 188 7.00 1.31 -12.18
C ALA A 188 6.03 1.95 -13.18
N LEU A 189 4.99 2.65 -12.72
CA LEU A 189 4.05 3.37 -13.59
C LEU A 189 4.51 4.77 -13.94
N THR A 190 5.15 5.50 -13.02
CA THR A 190 5.63 6.87 -13.24
C THR A 190 6.98 6.93 -13.96
N GLY A 191 7.77 5.85 -13.93
CA GLY A 191 9.04 5.73 -14.64
C GLY A 191 8.89 5.78 -16.17
N LYS A 192 10.01 6.02 -16.87
CA LYS A 192 10.04 6.11 -18.34
C LYS A 192 9.50 4.85 -19.00
N ASP A 193 9.93 3.69 -18.51
CA ASP A 193 9.48 2.39 -19.03
C ASP A 193 7.98 2.19 -18.81
N GLY A 194 7.47 2.59 -17.64
CA GLY A 194 6.03 2.57 -17.34
C GLY A 194 5.20 3.52 -18.19
N GLN A 195 5.73 4.70 -18.52
CA GLN A 195 5.09 5.64 -19.43
C GLN A 195 5.03 5.08 -20.86
N GLN A 196 6.11 4.46 -21.32
CA GLN A 196 6.17 3.84 -22.63
C GLN A 196 5.25 2.62 -22.74
N MET A 197 5.31 1.70 -21.77
CA MET A 197 4.41 0.55 -21.71
C MET A 197 2.94 0.97 -21.75
N ARG A 198 2.57 2.04 -21.02
CA ARG A 198 1.19 2.56 -21.03
C ARG A 198 0.81 3.21 -22.35
N ALA A 199 1.74 3.86 -23.05
CA ALA A 199 1.49 4.40 -24.38
C ALA A 199 1.18 3.28 -25.39
N GLU A 200 1.79 2.12 -25.20
CA GLU A 200 1.58 0.89 -25.98
C GLU A 200 0.41 0.03 -25.46
N GLY A 201 -0.31 0.48 -24.42
CA GLY A 201 -1.44 -0.25 -23.82
C GLY A 201 -1.04 -1.43 -22.91
N GLY A 202 0.25 -1.62 -22.66
CA GLY A 202 0.80 -2.66 -21.78
C GLY A 202 0.68 -2.33 -20.28
N ARG A 203 0.71 -3.37 -19.45
CA ARG A 203 0.77 -3.29 -17.98
C ARG A 203 2.13 -3.79 -17.47
N PRO A 204 2.68 -3.22 -16.37
CA PRO A 204 3.86 -3.77 -15.72
C PRO A 204 3.73 -5.28 -15.47
N ILE A 205 4.82 -6.02 -15.68
CA ILE A 205 4.82 -7.49 -15.67
C ILE A 205 4.28 -8.06 -14.36
N PHE A 206 4.64 -7.46 -13.23
CA PHE A 206 4.19 -7.90 -11.90
C PHE A 206 2.69 -7.68 -11.63
N LEU A 207 1.98 -6.87 -12.43
CA LEU A 207 0.51 -6.72 -12.32
C LEU A 207 -0.25 -7.75 -13.15
N ASP A 208 0.45 -8.73 -13.70
CA ASP A 208 -0.12 -9.78 -14.53
C ASP A 208 -0.24 -11.10 -13.77
N SER A 209 -0.74 -12.13 -14.46
CA SER A 209 -0.74 -13.50 -13.97
C SER A 209 0.68 -14.05 -13.87
N ALA A 210 0.92 -14.89 -12.85
CA ALA A 210 2.15 -15.65 -12.71
C ALA A 210 2.42 -16.57 -13.92
N LEU A 211 1.44 -16.85 -14.78
CA LEU A 211 1.66 -17.59 -16.02
C LEU A 211 2.69 -16.90 -16.94
N ARG A 212 2.80 -15.57 -16.91
CA ARG A 212 3.82 -14.84 -17.69
C ARG A 212 5.25 -15.04 -17.18
N LEU A 213 5.40 -15.57 -15.97
CA LEU A 213 6.68 -15.91 -15.37
C LEU A 213 7.14 -17.31 -15.82
N MET A 214 6.26 -18.12 -16.40
CA MET A 214 6.58 -19.49 -16.78
C MET A 214 7.26 -19.55 -18.14
N GLN A 215 8.11 -20.58 -18.34
CA GLN A 215 8.61 -20.93 -19.68
C GLN A 215 7.48 -21.49 -20.55
N ALA A 216 7.70 -21.60 -21.87
CA ALA A 216 6.65 -21.92 -22.85
C ALA A 216 5.89 -23.25 -22.60
N ASN A 217 6.49 -24.17 -21.86
CA ASN A 217 5.95 -25.47 -21.45
C ASN A 217 5.22 -25.45 -20.09
N ASN A 218 5.21 -24.31 -19.39
CA ASN A 218 4.63 -24.11 -18.07
C ASN A 218 5.12 -25.10 -16.99
N ASP A 219 6.34 -25.62 -17.12
CA ASP A 219 6.91 -26.56 -16.15
C ASP A 219 8.00 -25.97 -15.25
N SER A 220 8.47 -24.77 -15.59
CA SER A 220 9.58 -24.10 -14.93
C SER A 220 9.41 -22.58 -15.00
N ILE A 221 10.06 -21.90 -14.07
CA ILE A 221 10.01 -20.45 -13.91
C ILE A 221 11.16 -19.84 -14.72
N ASP A 222 10.87 -18.83 -15.53
CA ASP A 222 11.88 -18.05 -16.23
C ASP A 222 12.70 -17.20 -15.23
N ALA A 223 13.98 -17.53 -15.08
CA ALA A 223 14.86 -16.90 -14.10
C ALA A 223 15.15 -15.42 -14.40
N GLU A 224 15.14 -14.99 -15.68
CA GLU A 224 15.40 -13.59 -16.05
C GLU A 224 14.17 -12.72 -15.83
N ILE A 225 12.97 -13.25 -16.13
CA ILE A 225 11.72 -12.58 -15.76
C ILE A 225 11.60 -12.51 -14.24
N LEU A 226 11.89 -13.61 -13.52
CA LEU A 226 11.88 -13.64 -12.06
C LEU A 226 12.87 -12.65 -11.45
N TRP A 227 14.08 -12.56 -12.01
CA TRP A 227 15.07 -11.57 -11.61
C TRP A 227 14.48 -10.16 -11.72
N THR A 228 13.93 -9.82 -12.89
CA THR A 228 13.32 -8.50 -13.16
C THR A 228 12.19 -8.18 -12.19
N VAL A 229 11.27 -9.13 -11.98
CA VAL A 229 10.14 -8.98 -11.06
C VAL A 229 10.63 -8.83 -9.62
N SER A 230 11.63 -9.61 -9.19
CA SER A 230 12.18 -9.52 -7.83
C SER A 230 12.83 -8.16 -7.53
N GLN A 231 13.48 -7.56 -8.54
CA GLN A 231 14.05 -6.21 -8.43
C GLN A 231 12.94 -5.16 -8.38
N GLN A 232 11.95 -5.26 -9.27
CA GLN A 232 10.81 -4.34 -9.31
C GLN A 232 9.99 -4.37 -8.02
N MET A 233 9.79 -5.54 -7.43
CA MET A 233 9.05 -5.73 -6.18
C MET A 233 9.89 -5.47 -4.92
N GLU A 234 11.19 -5.16 -5.08
CA GLU A 234 12.14 -4.93 -3.99
C GLU A 234 12.20 -6.11 -3.00
N LEU A 235 12.15 -7.35 -3.50
CA LEU A 235 12.11 -8.57 -2.67
C LEU A 235 13.42 -8.87 -1.94
N SER A 236 14.49 -8.14 -2.23
CA SER A 236 15.75 -8.24 -1.49
C SER A 236 15.57 -7.96 0.01
N ARG A 237 14.56 -7.16 0.40
CA ARG A 237 14.26 -6.91 1.82
C ARG A 237 13.84 -8.15 2.61
N LEU A 238 13.31 -9.17 1.93
CA LEU A 238 12.91 -10.43 2.56
C LEU A 238 14.12 -11.32 2.87
N ILE A 239 15.28 -11.04 2.26
CA ILE A 239 16.46 -11.88 2.33
C ILE A 239 17.48 -11.23 3.27
N PRO A 240 17.84 -11.87 4.40
CA PRO A 240 18.84 -11.32 5.32
C PRO A 240 20.19 -11.10 4.62
N ASN A 241 20.82 -9.95 4.82
CA ASN A 241 22.11 -9.60 4.19
C ASN A 241 22.09 -9.77 2.66
N ALA A 242 21.00 -9.34 2.01
CA ALA A 242 20.89 -9.39 0.57
C ALA A 242 21.89 -8.44 -0.11
N ASP A 243 22.81 -9.01 -0.88
CA ASP A 243 23.55 -8.32 -1.93
C ASP A 243 23.13 -8.86 -3.30
N GLN A 244 23.65 -8.27 -4.38
CA GLN A 244 23.30 -8.67 -5.74
C GLN A 244 23.65 -10.13 -6.05
N GLY A 245 24.77 -10.64 -5.55
CA GLY A 245 25.23 -12.01 -5.77
C GLY A 245 24.34 -13.03 -5.05
N ARG A 246 24.03 -12.75 -3.78
CA ARG A 246 23.08 -13.53 -2.98
C ARG A 246 21.71 -13.52 -3.62
N MET A 247 21.21 -12.37 -4.08
CA MET A 247 19.92 -12.29 -4.75
C MET A 247 19.88 -13.08 -6.05
N ARG A 248 20.95 -13.05 -6.86
CA ARG A 248 21.05 -13.90 -8.08
C ARG A 248 20.99 -15.38 -7.73
N LYS A 249 21.68 -15.80 -6.65
CA LYS A 249 21.60 -17.17 -6.14
C LYS A 249 20.18 -17.54 -5.69
N VAL A 250 19.52 -16.68 -4.92
CA VAL A 250 18.13 -16.90 -4.47
C VAL A 250 17.19 -17.04 -5.67
N VAL A 251 17.27 -16.13 -6.65
CA VAL A 251 16.46 -16.19 -7.87
C VAL A 251 16.70 -17.49 -8.64
N SER A 252 17.95 -17.93 -8.76
CA SER A 252 18.27 -19.21 -9.42
C SER A 252 17.62 -20.40 -8.69
N LEU A 253 17.61 -20.41 -7.35
CA LEU A 253 16.99 -21.49 -6.57
C LEU A 253 15.48 -21.44 -6.63
N VAL A 254 14.88 -20.25 -6.53
CA VAL A 254 13.43 -20.06 -6.66
C VAL A 254 12.97 -20.42 -8.08
N ALA A 255 13.73 -20.08 -9.12
CA ALA A 255 13.41 -20.45 -10.50
C ALA A 255 13.43 -21.97 -10.73
N ALA A 256 14.25 -22.70 -9.97
CA ALA A 256 14.33 -24.15 -10.01
C ALA A 256 13.24 -24.87 -9.18
N THR A 257 12.13 -24.18 -8.89
CA THR A 257 10.94 -24.78 -8.27
C THR A 257 10.39 -25.89 -9.19
N SER A 258 10.14 -27.06 -8.62
CA SER A 258 9.63 -28.25 -9.31
C SER A 258 8.27 -28.02 -9.96
N LYS A 259 8.03 -28.74 -11.05
CA LYS A 259 6.73 -28.77 -11.73
C LYS A 259 5.60 -29.16 -10.78
N PHE A 260 5.86 -30.09 -9.86
CA PHE A 260 4.89 -30.48 -8.84
C PHE A 260 4.50 -29.27 -7.98
N ALA A 261 5.46 -28.57 -7.37
CA ALA A 261 5.15 -27.41 -6.54
C ALA A 261 4.44 -26.30 -7.35
N ILE A 262 4.90 -25.99 -8.56
CA ILE A 262 4.24 -25.03 -9.45
C ILE A 262 2.76 -25.40 -9.68
N SER A 263 2.47 -26.69 -9.94
CA SER A 263 1.10 -27.16 -10.17
C SER A 263 0.18 -27.02 -8.96
N GLN A 264 0.73 -27.03 -7.74
CA GLN A 264 -0.02 -26.80 -6.51
C GLN A 264 -0.22 -25.30 -6.23
N LEU A 265 0.80 -24.48 -6.52
CA LEU A 265 0.79 -23.03 -6.23
C LEU A 265 -0.07 -22.24 -7.22
N LEU A 266 0.00 -22.55 -8.53
CA LEU A 266 -0.64 -21.75 -9.59
C LEU A 266 -2.17 -21.63 -9.45
N PRO A 267 -2.94 -22.68 -9.11
CA PRO A 267 -4.39 -22.57 -8.99
C PRO A 267 -4.84 -21.55 -7.93
N LEU A 268 -4.08 -21.42 -6.83
CA LEU A 268 -4.43 -20.51 -5.74
C LEU A 268 -3.80 -19.11 -5.90
N LEU A 269 -2.53 -19.05 -6.29
CA LEU A 269 -1.74 -17.81 -6.30
C LEU A 269 -1.46 -17.26 -7.71
N GLY A 270 -1.65 -18.07 -8.75
CA GLY A 270 -1.20 -17.75 -10.11
C GLY A 270 -1.99 -16.65 -10.81
N ALA A 271 -3.16 -16.27 -10.30
CA ALA A 271 -3.92 -15.14 -10.81
C ALA A 271 -3.20 -13.80 -10.57
N ASP A 272 -2.32 -13.72 -9.56
CA ASP A 272 -1.56 -12.51 -9.24
C ASP A 272 -0.07 -12.87 -9.05
N MET A 273 0.77 -12.38 -9.96
CA MET A 273 2.21 -12.62 -9.90
C MET A 273 2.83 -12.18 -8.58
N ARG A 274 2.30 -11.14 -7.93
CA ARG A 274 2.82 -10.64 -6.65
C ARG A 274 2.66 -11.66 -5.54
N LEU A 275 1.50 -12.31 -5.46
CA LEU A 275 1.22 -13.36 -4.48
C LEU A 275 2.13 -14.56 -4.71
N PHE A 276 2.20 -15.04 -5.96
CA PHE A 276 3.00 -16.21 -6.32
C PHE A 276 4.49 -16.02 -6.03
N VAL A 277 5.08 -14.92 -6.50
CA VAL A 277 6.51 -14.65 -6.32
C VAL A 277 6.83 -14.37 -4.86
N THR A 278 6.02 -13.56 -4.15
CA THR A 278 6.28 -13.26 -2.74
C THR A 278 6.19 -14.52 -1.89
N PHE A 279 5.25 -15.42 -2.16
CA PHE A 279 5.15 -16.70 -1.45
C PHE A 279 6.46 -17.51 -1.55
N LEU A 280 7.02 -17.66 -2.75
CA LEU A 280 8.27 -18.40 -2.95
C LEU A 280 9.47 -17.75 -2.26
N PHE A 281 9.56 -16.41 -2.29
CA PHE A 281 10.63 -15.69 -1.60
C PHE A 281 10.50 -15.76 -0.08
N VAL A 282 9.29 -15.67 0.47
CA VAL A 282 9.03 -15.87 1.90
C VAL A 282 9.34 -17.31 2.31
N ALA A 283 8.97 -18.30 1.48
CA ALA A 283 9.33 -19.70 1.70
C ALA A 283 10.85 -19.87 1.81
N PHE A 284 11.60 -19.31 0.86
CA PHE A 284 13.05 -19.35 0.88
C PHE A 284 13.63 -18.66 2.13
N ALA A 285 13.13 -17.48 2.48
CA ALA A 285 13.61 -16.70 3.62
C ALA A 285 13.37 -17.42 4.96
N ARG A 286 12.22 -18.08 5.11
CA ARG A 286 11.80 -18.75 6.36
C ARG A 286 12.37 -20.15 6.53
N LEU A 287 12.42 -20.94 5.45
CA LEU A 287 12.93 -22.31 5.48
C LEU A 287 14.46 -22.37 5.37
N GLY A 288 15.06 -21.37 4.73
CA GLY A 288 16.46 -21.39 4.33
C GLY A 288 16.72 -22.29 3.13
N GLU A 289 17.94 -22.21 2.59
CA GLU A 289 18.30 -22.87 1.31
C GLU A 289 18.12 -24.40 1.35
N GLY A 290 18.51 -25.06 2.43
CA GLY A 290 18.47 -26.52 2.54
C GLY A 290 17.05 -27.08 2.54
N GLU A 291 16.17 -26.55 3.39
CA GLU A 291 14.79 -27.01 3.47
C GLU A 291 13.96 -26.54 2.26
N PHE A 292 14.25 -25.36 1.71
CA PHE A 292 13.63 -24.93 0.45
C PHE A 292 13.92 -25.93 -0.68
N ARG A 293 15.17 -26.37 -0.85
CA ARG A 293 15.55 -27.39 -1.83
C ARG A 293 14.74 -28.68 -1.65
N LYS A 294 14.60 -29.17 -0.41
CA LYS A 294 13.85 -30.40 -0.12
C LYS A 294 12.35 -30.27 -0.41
N CYS A 295 11.77 -29.09 -0.19
CA CYS A 295 10.32 -28.88 -0.29
C CYS A 295 9.85 -28.41 -1.66
N PHE A 296 10.67 -27.65 -2.39
CA PHE A 296 10.22 -26.96 -3.61
C PHE A 296 10.96 -27.40 -4.86
N MET A 297 12.20 -27.88 -4.79
CA MET A 297 12.99 -28.21 -5.99
C MET A 297 12.79 -29.64 -6.48
N GLU A 298 13.15 -29.89 -7.74
CA GLU A 298 13.10 -31.21 -8.38
C GLU A 298 13.96 -32.24 -7.60
N GLY A 299 13.41 -33.43 -7.35
CA GLY A 299 14.09 -34.49 -6.57
C GLY A 299 14.14 -34.23 -5.05
N GLY A 300 13.46 -33.20 -4.55
CA GLY A 300 13.36 -32.93 -3.12
C GLY A 300 12.55 -33.99 -2.36
N GLU A 301 13.06 -34.43 -1.21
CA GLU A 301 12.44 -35.49 -0.38
C GLU A 301 11.05 -35.11 0.17
N ASN A 302 10.74 -33.81 0.24
CA ASN A 302 9.55 -33.27 0.88
C ASN A 302 8.68 -32.43 -0.06
N GLN A 303 8.66 -32.74 -1.36
CA GLN A 303 7.85 -31.98 -2.34
C GLN A 303 6.36 -31.86 -1.97
N TRP A 304 5.81 -32.87 -1.29
CA TRP A 304 4.44 -32.86 -0.76
C TRP A 304 4.15 -31.68 0.17
N MET A 305 5.18 -31.08 0.79
CA MET A 305 5.04 -29.92 1.66
C MET A 305 4.47 -28.71 0.93
N ALA A 306 4.76 -28.54 -0.37
CA ALA A 306 4.18 -27.46 -1.17
C ALA A 306 2.66 -27.53 -1.18
N LYS A 307 2.08 -28.74 -1.30
CA LYS A 307 0.64 -28.96 -1.21
C LYS A 307 0.10 -28.61 0.19
N VAL A 308 0.75 -29.10 1.24
CA VAL A 308 0.29 -28.85 2.63
C VAL A 308 0.29 -27.36 2.97
N LEU A 309 1.30 -26.61 2.52
CA LEU A 309 1.36 -25.17 2.72
C LEU A 309 0.24 -24.44 1.97
N ILE A 310 -0.08 -24.87 0.75
CA ILE A 310 -1.18 -24.30 -0.03
C ILE A 310 -2.54 -24.64 0.56
N ASP A 311 -2.76 -25.88 0.97
CA ASP A 311 -4.01 -26.30 1.61
C ASP A 311 -4.25 -25.47 2.88
N ARG A 312 -3.21 -25.26 3.70
CA ARG A 312 -3.28 -24.39 4.88
C ARG A 312 -3.55 -22.93 4.56
N LEU A 313 -2.99 -22.43 3.45
CA LEU A 313 -3.23 -21.06 3.02
C LEU A 313 -4.68 -20.90 2.56
N ALA A 314 -5.23 -21.89 1.85
CA ALA A 314 -6.64 -21.91 1.43
C ALA A 314 -7.61 -22.02 2.62
N ASP A 315 -7.26 -22.84 3.62
CA ASP A 315 -8.05 -23.00 4.85
C ASP A 315 -7.95 -21.78 5.78
N GLY A 316 -6.89 -20.99 5.64
CA GLY A 316 -6.61 -19.80 6.46
C GLY A 316 -7.50 -18.59 6.19
N GLY A 317 -8.41 -18.67 5.20
CA GLY A 317 -9.32 -17.61 4.82
C GLY A 317 -8.91 -16.90 3.52
N PRO A 318 -9.32 -15.63 3.31
CA PRO A 318 -8.99 -14.92 2.09
C PRO A 318 -7.48 -14.70 1.97
N LEU A 319 -6.98 -14.70 0.72
CA LEU A 319 -5.59 -14.39 0.45
C LEU A 319 -5.23 -12.98 0.95
N PRO A 320 -3.98 -12.76 1.42
CA PRO A 320 -3.56 -11.44 1.87
C PRO A 320 -3.67 -10.43 0.74
N SER A 321 -3.87 -9.16 1.07
CA SER A 321 -3.76 -8.11 0.05
C SER A 321 -2.34 -8.14 -0.53
N PRO A 322 -2.16 -7.70 -1.79
CA PRO A 322 -0.85 -7.73 -2.47
C PRO A 322 0.10 -6.62 -1.99
N SER A 323 0.18 -6.42 -0.67
CA SER A 323 1.26 -5.71 0.00
C SER A 323 2.29 -6.72 0.47
N VAL A 324 3.57 -6.44 0.26
CA VAL A 324 4.66 -7.36 0.66
C VAL A 324 4.66 -7.58 2.18
N GLU A 325 4.32 -6.56 2.98
CA GLU A 325 4.25 -6.70 4.43
C GLU A 325 3.11 -7.64 4.87
N GLU A 326 1.92 -7.47 4.29
CA GLU A 326 0.77 -8.36 4.58
C GLU A 326 1.01 -9.78 4.05
N MET A 327 1.59 -9.91 2.85
CA MET A 327 1.99 -11.19 2.27
C MET A 327 3.06 -11.88 3.10
N GLU A 328 4.10 -11.17 3.53
CA GLU A 328 5.18 -11.70 4.38
C GLU A 328 4.63 -12.19 5.72
N ALA A 329 3.77 -11.41 6.36
CA ALA A 329 3.16 -11.79 7.63
C ALA A 329 2.25 -13.02 7.47
N ALA A 330 1.36 -13.01 6.47
CA ALA A 330 0.41 -14.09 6.23
C ALA A 330 1.12 -15.39 5.82
N PHE A 331 2.00 -15.33 4.82
CA PHE A 331 2.75 -16.50 4.36
C PHE A 331 3.74 -16.97 5.43
N GLY A 332 4.43 -16.06 6.11
CA GLY A 332 5.32 -16.38 7.23
C GLY A 332 4.62 -17.18 8.32
N ALA A 333 3.40 -16.77 8.71
CA ALA A 333 2.60 -17.52 9.69
C ALA A 333 2.24 -18.94 9.23
N VAL A 334 2.02 -19.16 7.93
CA VAL A 334 1.79 -20.50 7.36
C VAL A 334 3.05 -21.37 7.50
N PHE A 335 4.23 -20.82 7.19
CA PHE A 335 5.51 -21.53 7.34
C PHE A 335 5.86 -21.81 8.81
N ASP A 336 5.68 -20.84 9.70
CA ASP A 336 5.98 -20.99 11.13
C ASP A 336 5.13 -22.11 11.76
N ARG A 337 3.85 -22.21 11.37
CA ARG A 337 2.96 -23.32 11.78
C ARG A 337 3.34 -24.67 11.16
N ALA A 338 4.00 -24.69 10.01
CA ALA A 338 4.47 -25.93 9.37
C ALA A 338 5.76 -26.44 10.01
N ALA A 339 6.65 -25.53 10.41
CA ALA A 339 7.89 -25.87 11.09
C ALA A 339 7.66 -26.47 12.50
N GLY A 340 6.57 -26.09 13.18
CA GLY A 340 6.21 -26.59 14.51
C GLY A 340 5.64 -28.01 14.57
N LEU A 341 5.49 -28.73 13.45
CA LEU A 341 4.92 -30.08 13.45
C LEU A 341 5.96 -31.15 13.82
N PRO A 342 5.70 -32.01 14.83
CA PRO A 342 6.54 -33.17 15.10
C PRO A 342 6.54 -34.14 13.92
N ALA A 343 7.69 -34.77 13.67
CA ALA A 343 7.92 -35.65 12.51
C ALA A 343 6.90 -36.81 12.39
N GLY A 344 6.26 -37.22 13.49
CA GLY A 344 5.28 -38.31 13.53
C GLY A 344 3.91 -37.98 12.94
N ASP A 345 3.50 -36.70 12.94
CA ASP A 345 2.16 -36.29 12.46
C ASP A 345 2.14 -36.00 10.94
N ARG A 346 3.30 -36.14 10.28
CA ARG A 346 3.48 -35.98 8.82
C ARG A 346 2.84 -37.10 8.01
N ARG A 347 2.45 -38.22 8.63
CA ARG A 347 1.76 -39.35 7.97
C ARG A 347 0.24 -39.29 8.07
N THR A 348 -0.31 -38.56 9.04
CA THR A 348 -1.75 -38.56 9.33
C THR A 348 -2.55 -37.70 8.34
N VAL A 349 -1.92 -36.70 7.71
CA VAL A 349 -2.54 -35.83 6.69
C VAL A 349 -2.62 -36.51 5.30
N LEU A 350 -2.12 -37.74 5.16
CA LEU A 350 -2.00 -38.44 3.87
C LEU A 350 -3.02 -39.56 3.62
N GLN A 351 -4.04 -39.77 4.47
CA GLN A 351 -5.13 -40.68 4.10
C GLN A 351 -6.23 -39.94 3.36
N PRO A 352 -6.49 -40.23 2.06
CA PRO A 352 -7.74 -39.82 1.45
C PRO A 352 -8.88 -40.46 2.25
N ALA A 353 -9.94 -39.69 2.53
CA ALA A 353 -11.17 -40.23 3.06
C ALA A 353 -11.64 -41.36 2.14
N THR A 354 -11.42 -42.60 2.54
CA THR A 354 -12.05 -43.75 1.89
C THR A 354 -13.53 -43.64 2.20
N SER A 355 -14.30 -43.28 1.18
CA SER A 355 -15.75 -43.29 1.20
C SER A 355 -16.25 -44.67 1.65
N GLY A 356 -16.99 -44.69 2.75
CA GLY A 356 -17.91 -45.77 3.09
C GLY A 356 -19.29 -45.50 2.49
#